data_AF-A0A1B6JJL4-F1
#
_entry.id   AF-A0A1B6JJL4-F1
#
_cell.length_a   1.000
_cell.length_b   1.000
_cell.length_c   1.000
_cell.angle_alpha   90.00
_cell.angle_beta   90.00
_cell.angle_gamma   90.00
#
_symmetry.space_group_name_H-M   'P 1'
#
loop_
_entity.id
_entity.type
_entity.pdbx_description
1 polymer ?
#
loop_
_entity_poly.entity_id
_entity_poly.type
_entity_poly.pdbx_seq_one_letter_code
_entity_poly.pdbx_strand_id
1 'polypeptide(L)'
;YKNKAVFIDLRQTNSFSTNVTLDIPKNIVPGSERIEVSAVSDVMSSSINNLANLIKMPFGCGEQNMLNFVPNIVVMEYLKNTQLMKGAIEHKILRYLEKGYQQELTYKHDDGSFSAFGNSDPSGSTWLTAFVAKSFRQAAPYITVEEKVIMDALDWLANVQVPNGSFPEVGTVSHQDMQGGAAKGLALTAYTLTAFLENTRFTSQYRNVINKAIDFIVRNLDGLEDPYAVAICTYALTLAQHPSSRIAFNLLEAKAESSDDMKWFKRPVPESEKLNPYILEPNSVDVEMTAYALLTYIQKGLIEDGLPIMRWLISQQNAEGGFASTQDTVVAMTALAKLAEKIVNVNSNLQITISYPGDRPVTLDINRGNYMVLVKHEIRRNVNRVEINATGSGFAIAQVSYSYNVNVTGAWPRFTLDPQVDKNSDKNHLQLSICSGFVPGREANESNMAVMEVTLPSGFTVDQDSLPSLQASQNVKRVETKDGDSVVMLYFDKMTREEYCPTVKAYRTHKVAKQKPVPVTVYDYYDQSRRARMFYEPQVATLCDICEGEDCEKVCSGKAGSHAGDSEGQGGSASSLSVTFSAVMVALITLRYL
;
A
#
# COMPACT_ATOMS: atom_id res chain seq x y z
N TYR A 1 0.89 10.87 3.38
CA TYR A 1 -0.52 11.25 3.21
C TYR A 1 -1.28 10.66 4.39
N LYS A 2 -2.17 11.41 5.01
CA LYS A 2 -3.00 10.95 6.12
C LYS A 2 -4.45 11.28 5.83
N ASN A 3 -5.35 10.40 6.27
CA ASN A 3 -6.79 10.55 6.08
C ASN A 3 -7.51 10.37 7.41
N LYS A 4 -8.37 11.33 7.78
CA LYS A 4 -9.28 11.19 8.92
C LYS A 4 -10.70 11.16 8.38
N ALA A 5 -11.33 9.99 8.50
CA ALA A 5 -12.71 9.78 8.06
C ALA A 5 -13.68 9.85 9.24
N VAL A 6 -14.79 10.55 9.04
CA VAL A 6 -15.89 10.69 10.00
C VAL A 6 -17.14 10.13 9.35
N PHE A 7 -17.73 9.12 9.98
CA PHE A 7 -19.03 8.60 9.57
C PHE A 7 -20.14 9.39 10.27
N ILE A 8 -20.94 10.04 9.45
CA ILE A 8 -22.07 10.87 9.83
C ILE A 8 -23.32 10.04 9.59
N ASP A 9 -24.05 9.69 10.64
CA ASP A 9 -25.30 8.94 10.54
C ASP A 9 -26.47 9.79 11.07
N LEU A 10 -27.26 10.33 10.14
CA LEU A 10 -28.49 11.08 10.40
C LEU A 10 -29.74 10.24 10.07
N ARG A 11 -29.65 8.91 10.15
CA ARG A 11 -30.84 8.05 10.01
C ARG A 11 -31.71 8.05 11.27
N GLN A 12 -31.11 8.27 12.43
CA GLN A 12 -31.79 8.30 13.74
C GLN A 12 -31.75 9.68 14.41
N THR A 13 -30.90 10.61 13.92
CA THR A 13 -30.71 11.95 14.46
C THR A 13 -30.84 12.99 13.35
N ASN A 14 -31.18 14.24 13.71
CA ASN A 14 -31.39 15.32 12.72
C ASN A 14 -30.15 16.19 12.48
N SER A 15 -29.16 16.09 13.37
CA SER A 15 -27.91 16.83 13.27
C SER A 15 -26.74 16.07 13.90
N PHE A 16 -25.54 16.37 13.40
CA PHE A 16 -24.29 15.80 13.87
C PHE A 16 -23.23 16.90 13.90
N SER A 17 -22.35 16.86 14.89
CA SER A 17 -21.22 17.79 15.01
C SER A 17 -20.02 17.05 15.56
N THR A 18 -18.86 17.25 14.94
CA THR A 18 -17.59 16.74 15.47
C THR A 18 -16.43 17.65 15.11
N ASN A 19 -15.30 17.45 15.78
CA ASN A 19 -14.07 18.15 15.52
C ASN A 19 -12.98 17.17 15.09
N VAL A 20 -12.25 17.54 14.04
CA VAL A 20 -11.12 16.78 13.52
C VAL A 20 -9.86 17.61 13.71
N THR A 21 -8.93 17.10 14.53
CA THR A 21 -7.61 17.70 14.73
C THR A 21 -6.63 17.13 13.72
N LEU A 22 -5.78 17.98 13.15
CA LEU A 22 -4.77 17.62 12.16
C LEU A 22 -3.40 17.49 12.83
N ASP A 23 -2.86 16.26 12.86
CA ASP A 23 -1.58 15.95 13.51
C ASP A 23 -0.42 16.17 12.53
N ILE A 24 -0.18 17.43 12.16
CA ILE A 24 0.91 17.82 11.27
C ILE A 24 2.19 18.08 12.10
N PRO A 25 3.30 17.36 11.86
CA PRO A 25 4.54 17.56 12.58
C PRO A 25 5.14 18.96 12.39
N LYS A 26 5.93 19.44 13.35
CA LYS A 26 6.62 20.75 13.26
C LYS A 26 7.81 20.75 12.31
N ASN A 27 8.37 19.58 11.98
CA ASN A 27 9.57 19.41 11.16
C ASN A 27 9.26 19.18 9.67
N ILE A 28 8.08 19.62 9.20
CA ILE A 28 7.73 19.56 7.78
C ILE A 28 8.54 20.60 6.98
N VAL A 29 8.68 20.34 5.69
CA VAL A 29 9.22 21.31 4.73
C VAL A 29 8.22 22.47 4.64
N PRO A 30 8.64 23.73 4.89
CA PRO A 30 7.73 24.86 4.91
C PRO A 30 6.92 25.00 3.61
N GLY A 31 5.59 25.11 3.73
CA GLY A 31 4.68 25.29 2.60
C GLY A 31 4.43 24.02 1.79
N SER A 32 4.85 22.85 2.28
CA SER A 32 4.55 21.56 1.65
C SER A 32 3.21 20.97 2.06
N GLU A 33 2.56 21.54 3.08
CA GLU A 33 1.27 21.08 3.54
C GLU A 33 0.16 21.32 2.49
N ARG A 34 -0.63 20.28 2.27
CA ARG A 34 -1.85 20.30 1.45
C ARG A 34 -2.94 19.62 2.24
N ILE A 35 -4.10 20.27 2.36
CA ILE A 35 -5.22 19.79 3.15
C ILE A 35 -6.47 19.82 2.27
N GLU A 36 -7.15 18.69 2.15
CA GLU A 36 -8.38 18.56 1.38
C GLU A 36 -9.50 18.03 2.27
N VAL A 37 -10.67 18.65 2.15
CA VAL A 37 -11.90 18.19 2.79
C VAL A 37 -12.84 17.64 1.72
N SER A 38 -13.53 16.56 2.04
CA SER A 38 -14.48 15.95 1.13
C SER A 38 -15.61 15.27 1.89
N ALA A 39 -16.73 15.05 1.22
CA ALA A 39 -17.82 14.29 1.78
C ALA A 39 -18.58 13.52 0.70
N VAL A 40 -19.10 12.35 1.08
CA VAL A 40 -19.87 11.49 0.17
C VAL A 40 -20.80 10.55 0.92
N SER A 41 -21.88 10.08 0.29
CA SER A 41 -22.88 9.19 0.91
C SER A 41 -22.81 7.78 0.31
N ASP A 42 -21.59 7.32 0.09
CA ASP A 42 -21.30 5.99 -0.45
C ASP A 42 -19.91 5.55 0.04
N VAL A 43 -19.84 4.36 0.62
CA VAL A 43 -18.61 3.81 1.24
C VAL A 43 -17.53 3.53 0.20
N MET A 44 -17.94 3.12 -1.00
CA MET A 44 -17.04 2.74 -2.09
C MET A 44 -16.65 3.93 -2.96
N SER A 45 -17.19 5.12 -2.71
CA SER A 45 -17.03 6.29 -3.56
C SER A 45 -15.59 6.77 -3.68
N SER A 46 -14.78 6.70 -2.63
CA SER A 46 -13.34 7.02 -2.71
C SER A 46 -12.62 6.10 -3.69
N SER A 47 -12.92 4.80 -3.65
CA SER A 47 -12.39 3.78 -4.55
C SER A 47 -12.97 3.92 -5.98
N ILE A 48 -14.25 4.28 -6.11
CA ILE A 48 -14.94 4.41 -7.40
C ILE A 48 -14.61 5.72 -8.12
N ASN A 49 -14.44 6.85 -7.43
CA ASN A 49 -14.07 8.09 -8.13
C ASN A 49 -12.66 8.01 -8.73
N ASN A 50 -11.81 7.14 -8.17
CA ASN A 50 -10.53 6.77 -8.74
C ASN A 50 -10.60 5.44 -9.53
N LEU A 51 -11.77 5.08 -10.09
CA LEU A 51 -11.99 3.87 -10.89
C LEU A 51 -10.95 3.71 -12.01
N ALA A 52 -10.37 4.78 -12.56
CA ALA A 52 -9.32 4.67 -13.57
C ALA A 52 -8.04 4.01 -13.04
N ASN A 53 -7.69 4.26 -11.78
CA ASN A 53 -6.53 3.70 -11.09
C ASN A 53 -6.82 2.34 -10.43
N LEU A 54 -8.10 1.99 -10.27
CA LEU A 54 -8.55 0.77 -9.62
C LEU A 54 -9.05 -0.30 -10.60
N ILE A 55 -9.78 0.10 -11.65
CA ILE A 55 -10.06 -0.71 -12.85
C ILE A 55 -8.83 -0.64 -13.74
N LYS A 56 -7.86 -1.50 -13.41
CA LYS A 56 -6.68 -1.73 -14.24
C LYS A 56 -6.89 -2.94 -15.13
N MET A 57 -6.31 -2.87 -16.32
CA MET A 57 -6.20 -4.05 -17.16
C MET A 57 -5.27 -5.04 -16.43
N PRO A 58 -5.63 -6.32 -16.33
CA PRO A 58 -4.71 -7.32 -15.82
C PRO A 58 -3.47 -7.48 -16.72
N PHE A 59 -2.29 -7.54 -16.12
CA PHE A 59 -1.00 -7.72 -16.79
C PHE A 59 0.04 -8.31 -15.81
N GLY A 60 1.17 -8.75 -16.35
CA GLY A 60 2.24 -9.36 -15.55
C GLY A 60 2.03 -10.85 -15.35
N CYS A 61 2.80 -11.45 -14.41
CA CYS A 61 2.72 -12.86 -14.04
C CYS A 61 1.36 -13.21 -13.39
N GLY A 62 1.08 -14.49 -13.15
CA GLY A 62 -0.21 -14.95 -12.62
C GLY A 62 -0.67 -14.20 -11.38
N GLU A 63 0.24 -13.98 -10.44
CA GLU A 63 -0.04 -13.15 -9.27
C GLU A 63 -0.49 -11.72 -9.65
N GLN A 64 0.32 -10.98 -10.41
CA GLN A 64 0.01 -9.59 -10.79
C GLN A 64 -1.22 -9.44 -11.67
N ASN A 65 -1.48 -10.45 -12.49
CA ASN A 65 -2.68 -10.52 -13.28
C ASN A 65 -3.90 -10.60 -12.35
N MET A 66 -3.85 -11.49 -11.36
CA MET A 66 -4.90 -11.61 -10.34
C MET A 66 -5.08 -10.35 -9.47
N LEU A 67 -3.99 -9.63 -9.17
CA LEU A 67 -4.06 -8.34 -8.45
C LEU A 67 -4.95 -7.31 -9.12
N ASN A 68 -4.89 -7.27 -10.45
CA ASN A 68 -5.69 -6.36 -11.24
C ASN A 68 -7.04 -6.99 -11.62
N PHE A 69 -7.16 -8.32 -11.59
CA PHE A 69 -8.40 -9.03 -11.93
C PHE A 69 -9.48 -8.88 -10.85
N VAL A 70 -9.15 -9.13 -9.58
CA VAL A 70 -10.17 -9.18 -8.51
C VAL A 70 -10.85 -7.83 -8.23
N PRO A 71 -10.16 -6.67 -8.20
CA PRO A 71 -10.82 -5.38 -8.04
C PRO A 71 -11.91 -5.12 -9.08
N ASN A 72 -11.72 -5.59 -10.32
CA ASN A 72 -12.74 -5.50 -11.37
C ASN A 72 -14.02 -6.29 -11.02
N ILE A 73 -13.88 -7.47 -10.39
CA ILE A 73 -15.02 -8.28 -9.92
C ILE A 73 -15.76 -7.54 -8.80
N VAL A 74 -15.04 -7.05 -7.80
CA VAL A 74 -15.63 -6.36 -6.63
C VAL A 74 -16.42 -5.13 -7.06
N VAL A 75 -15.86 -4.31 -7.97
CA VAL A 75 -16.54 -3.15 -8.53
C VAL A 75 -17.77 -3.56 -9.36
N MET A 76 -17.66 -4.61 -10.18
CA MET A 76 -18.78 -5.13 -10.97
C MET A 76 -19.93 -5.57 -10.07
N GLU A 77 -19.63 -6.38 -9.05
CA GLU A 77 -20.60 -6.90 -8.09
C GLU A 77 -21.30 -5.75 -7.35
N TYR A 78 -20.53 -4.83 -6.78
CA TYR A 78 -21.07 -3.67 -6.06
C TYR A 78 -22.01 -2.84 -6.93
N LEU A 79 -21.55 -2.42 -8.12
CA LEU A 79 -22.33 -1.57 -9.01
C LEU A 79 -23.58 -2.27 -9.56
N LYS A 80 -23.54 -3.59 -9.79
CA LYS A 80 -24.72 -4.36 -10.18
C LYS A 80 -25.72 -4.49 -9.04
N ASN A 81 -25.27 -4.88 -7.85
CA ASN A 81 -26.12 -5.12 -6.69
C ASN A 81 -26.79 -3.84 -6.18
N THR A 82 -26.11 -2.70 -6.29
CA THR A 82 -26.66 -1.39 -5.95
C THR A 82 -27.47 -0.73 -7.06
N GLN A 83 -27.58 -1.37 -8.24
CA GLN A 83 -28.26 -0.85 -9.44
C GLN A 83 -27.64 0.45 -9.99
N LEU A 84 -26.33 0.63 -9.82
CA LEU A 84 -25.57 1.85 -10.16
C LEU A 84 -24.70 1.67 -11.41
N MET A 85 -24.85 0.55 -12.10
CA MET A 85 -24.06 0.22 -13.28
C MET A 85 -24.34 1.18 -14.45
N LYS A 86 -23.25 1.70 -15.03
CA LYS A 86 -23.29 2.50 -16.27
C LYS A 86 -22.69 1.68 -17.41
N GLY A 87 -23.34 1.67 -18.58
CA GLY A 87 -22.93 0.79 -19.70
C GLY A 87 -21.47 0.92 -20.15
N ALA A 88 -20.90 2.14 -20.14
CA ALA A 88 -19.49 2.34 -20.50
C ALA A 88 -18.52 1.72 -19.47
N ILE A 89 -18.85 1.79 -18.18
CA ILE A 89 -18.05 1.19 -17.09
C ILE A 89 -18.19 -0.33 -17.15
N GLU A 90 -19.42 -0.83 -17.33
CA GLU A 90 -19.71 -2.26 -17.47
C GLU A 90 -18.89 -2.88 -18.61
N HIS A 91 -18.96 -2.30 -19.80
CA HIS A 91 -18.23 -2.79 -20.97
C HIS A 91 -16.71 -2.77 -20.75
N LYS A 92 -16.18 -1.75 -20.08
CA LYS A 92 -14.75 -1.67 -19.74
C LYS A 92 -14.35 -2.80 -18.79
N ILE A 93 -15.11 -3.02 -17.73
CA ILE A 93 -14.83 -4.07 -16.74
C ILE A 93 -14.94 -5.46 -17.38
N LEU A 94 -16.01 -5.73 -18.15
CA LEU A 94 -16.19 -7.02 -18.84
C LEU A 94 -14.99 -7.35 -19.74
N ARG A 95 -14.56 -6.38 -20.57
CA ARG A 95 -13.38 -6.56 -21.42
C ARG A 95 -12.10 -6.84 -20.61
N TYR A 96 -11.94 -6.24 -19.45
CA TYR A 96 -10.77 -6.46 -18.60
C TYR A 96 -10.82 -7.82 -17.89
N LEU A 97 -12.01 -8.24 -17.45
CA LEU A 97 -12.23 -9.57 -16.90
C LEU A 97 -11.98 -10.65 -17.96
N GLU A 98 -12.52 -10.51 -19.17
CA GLU A 98 -12.27 -11.48 -20.26
C GLU A 98 -10.78 -11.61 -20.59
N LYS A 99 -10.08 -10.47 -20.73
CA LYS A 99 -8.63 -10.47 -20.98
C LYS A 99 -7.83 -11.05 -19.83
N GLY A 100 -8.15 -10.66 -18.59
CA GLY A 100 -7.46 -11.15 -17.41
C GLY A 100 -7.65 -12.64 -17.21
N TYR A 101 -8.85 -13.15 -17.49
CA TYR A 101 -9.13 -14.59 -17.49
C TYR A 101 -8.27 -15.31 -18.53
N GLN A 102 -8.27 -14.85 -19.78
CA GLN A 102 -7.45 -15.46 -20.85
C GLN A 102 -5.95 -15.43 -20.53
N GLN A 103 -5.46 -14.32 -19.98
CA GLN A 103 -4.07 -14.19 -19.55
C GLN A 103 -3.76 -15.17 -18.41
N GLU A 104 -4.64 -15.27 -17.42
CA GLU A 104 -4.42 -16.16 -16.26
C GLU A 104 -4.33 -17.63 -16.68
N LEU A 105 -5.11 -18.05 -17.69
CA LEU A 105 -5.03 -19.41 -18.23
C LEU A 105 -3.64 -19.76 -18.78
N THR A 106 -2.83 -18.77 -19.18
CA THR A 106 -1.44 -19.01 -19.63
C THR A 106 -0.51 -19.43 -18.49
N TYR A 107 -0.91 -19.18 -17.24
CA TYR A 107 -0.18 -19.54 -16.03
C TYR A 107 -0.70 -20.83 -15.36
N LYS A 108 -1.66 -21.50 -16.01
CA LYS A 108 -2.16 -22.80 -15.61
C LYS A 108 -1.16 -23.89 -16.01
N HIS A 109 -0.88 -24.80 -15.08
CA HIS A 109 -0.10 -26.01 -15.30
C HIS A 109 -0.95 -27.14 -15.91
N ASP A 110 -0.25 -28.14 -16.46
CA ASP A 110 -0.89 -29.32 -17.05
C ASP A 110 -1.70 -30.12 -16.00
N ASP A 111 -1.26 -30.08 -14.74
CA ASP A 111 -1.91 -30.75 -13.60
C ASP A 111 -3.12 -29.99 -13.02
N GLY A 112 -3.43 -28.80 -13.55
CA GLY A 112 -4.56 -27.98 -13.10
C GLY A 112 -4.20 -26.84 -12.15
N SER A 113 -2.99 -26.83 -11.61
CA SER A 113 -2.52 -25.79 -10.68
C SER A 113 -2.14 -24.48 -11.38
N PHE A 114 -1.93 -23.42 -10.62
CA PHE A 114 -1.48 -22.12 -11.11
C PHE A 114 -0.19 -21.69 -10.39
N SER A 115 0.72 -21.05 -11.11
CA SER A 115 1.91 -20.40 -10.56
C SER A 115 2.14 -19.04 -11.21
N ALA A 116 3.19 -18.32 -10.83
CA ALA A 116 3.54 -17.04 -11.41
C ALA A 116 3.76 -17.11 -12.92
N PHE A 117 4.50 -18.11 -13.37
CA PHE A 117 5.00 -18.22 -14.74
C PHE A 117 4.55 -19.51 -15.42
N GLY A 118 3.48 -20.13 -14.91
CA GLY A 118 2.93 -21.39 -15.41
C GLY A 118 3.96 -22.51 -15.44
N ASN A 119 3.95 -23.31 -16.51
CA ASN A 119 4.88 -24.44 -16.71
C ASN A 119 6.38 -24.05 -16.75
N SER A 120 6.72 -22.76 -16.66
CA SER A 120 8.11 -22.31 -16.46
C SER A 120 8.58 -22.49 -15.01
N ASP A 121 7.65 -22.48 -14.05
CA ASP A 121 7.92 -22.81 -12.66
C ASP A 121 7.89 -24.33 -12.47
N PRO A 122 8.66 -24.87 -11.51
CA PRO A 122 8.71 -26.32 -11.28
C PRO A 122 7.40 -26.91 -10.73
N SER A 123 6.55 -26.08 -10.11
CA SER A 123 5.27 -26.49 -9.52
C SER A 123 4.31 -25.31 -9.37
N GLY A 124 3.01 -25.62 -9.33
CA GLY A 124 1.96 -24.69 -8.92
C GLY A 124 2.06 -24.27 -7.45
N SER A 125 1.53 -23.10 -7.12
CA SER A 125 1.38 -22.61 -5.74
C SER A 125 0.01 -22.96 -5.18
N THR A 126 -0.01 -23.47 -3.94
CA THR A 126 -1.24 -23.72 -3.17
C THR A 126 -2.03 -22.43 -3.00
N TRP A 127 -1.35 -21.37 -2.55
CA TRP A 127 -1.98 -20.08 -2.33
C TRP A 127 -2.56 -19.48 -3.62
N LEU A 128 -1.78 -19.41 -4.70
CA LEU A 128 -2.24 -18.79 -5.95
C LEU A 128 -3.37 -19.62 -6.59
N THR A 129 -3.24 -20.95 -6.60
CA THR A 129 -4.29 -21.83 -7.14
C THR A 129 -5.61 -21.65 -6.38
N ALA A 130 -5.57 -21.52 -5.05
CA ALA A 130 -6.75 -21.23 -4.25
C ALA A 130 -7.35 -19.85 -4.57
N PHE A 131 -6.49 -18.84 -4.76
CA PHE A 131 -6.91 -17.49 -5.12
C PHE A 131 -7.59 -17.46 -6.48
N VAL A 132 -6.99 -18.07 -7.50
CA VAL A 132 -7.55 -18.17 -8.86
C VAL A 132 -8.88 -18.92 -8.85
N ALA A 133 -8.96 -20.10 -8.24
CA ALA A 133 -10.19 -20.90 -8.19
C ALA A 133 -11.34 -20.15 -7.51
N LYS A 134 -11.05 -19.40 -6.44
CA LYS A 134 -12.01 -18.53 -5.77
C LYS A 134 -12.45 -17.37 -6.67
N SER A 135 -11.53 -16.62 -7.24
CA SER A 135 -11.83 -15.43 -8.04
C SER A 135 -12.52 -15.77 -9.36
N PHE A 136 -12.17 -16.88 -10.01
CA PHE A 136 -12.86 -17.35 -11.22
C PHE A 136 -14.32 -17.70 -10.94
N ARG A 137 -14.61 -18.29 -9.77
CA ARG A 137 -16.00 -18.52 -9.35
C ARG A 137 -16.77 -17.22 -9.17
N GLN A 138 -16.14 -16.22 -8.56
CA GLN A 138 -16.76 -14.90 -8.36
C GLN A 138 -16.96 -14.15 -9.69
N ALA A 139 -16.12 -14.39 -10.70
CA ALA A 139 -16.22 -13.79 -12.03
C ALA A 139 -17.24 -14.48 -12.96
N ALA A 140 -17.51 -15.77 -12.75
CA ALA A 140 -18.39 -16.60 -13.58
C ALA A 140 -19.82 -16.05 -13.82
N PRO A 141 -20.44 -15.27 -12.91
CA PRO A 141 -21.73 -14.60 -13.20
C PRO A 141 -21.65 -13.49 -14.25
N TYR A 142 -20.45 -12.98 -14.56
CA TYR A 142 -20.25 -11.79 -15.41
C TYR A 142 -19.57 -12.10 -16.74
N ILE A 143 -18.65 -13.07 -16.77
CA ILE A 143 -17.94 -13.52 -17.98
C ILE A 143 -18.06 -15.03 -18.15
N THR A 144 -17.77 -15.53 -19.35
CA THR A 144 -17.73 -16.97 -19.58
C THR A 144 -16.46 -17.56 -18.96
N VAL A 145 -16.61 -18.34 -17.88
CA VAL A 145 -15.54 -19.08 -17.23
C VAL A 145 -15.81 -20.57 -17.38
N GLU A 146 -14.83 -21.32 -17.89
CA GLU A 146 -14.95 -22.77 -18.03
C GLU A 146 -14.94 -23.46 -16.66
N GLU A 147 -16.01 -24.20 -16.34
CA GLU A 147 -16.12 -24.91 -15.05
C GLU A 147 -15.01 -25.92 -14.81
N LYS A 148 -14.55 -26.57 -15.89
CA LYS A 148 -13.45 -27.52 -15.84
C LYS A 148 -12.17 -26.87 -15.30
N VAL A 149 -11.87 -25.61 -15.65
CA VAL A 149 -10.68 -24.91 -15.15
C VAL A 149 -10.73 -24.76 -13.63
N ILE A 150 -11.90 -24.41 -13.09
CA ILE A 150 -12.09 -24.29 -11.65
C ILE A 150 -12.01 -25.67 -10.98
N MET A 151 -12.62 -26.70 -11.58
CA MET A 151 -12.55 -28.07 -11.07
C MET A 151 -11.12 -28.62 -11.05
N ASP A 152 -10.38 -28.48 -12.14
CA ASP A 152 -8.99 -28.96 -12.24
C ASP A 152 -8.13 -28.33 -11.13
N ALA A 153 -8.32 -27.03 -10.84
CA ALA A 153 -7.63 -26.34 -9.76
C ALA A 153 -8.03 -26.86 -8.35
N LEU A 154 -9.32 -27.10 -8.11
CA LEU A 154 -9.81 -27.64 -6.84
C LEU A 154 -9.42 -29.11 -6.63
N ASP A 155 -9.39 -29.92 -7.69
CA ASP A 155 -8.91 -31.30 -7.68
C ASP A 155 -7.42 -31.35 -7.32
N TRP A 156 -6.62 -30.47 -7.91
CA TRP A 156 -5.20 -30.35 -7.56
C TRP A 156 -5.01 -29.95 -6.09
N LEU A 157 -5.74 -28.92 -5.61
CA LEU A 157 -5.69 -28.51 -4.20
C LEU A 157 -6.08 -29.66 -3.26
N ALA A 158 -7.13 -30.42 -3.60
CA ALA A 158 -7.55 -31.59 -2.84
C ALA A 158 -6.44 -32.65 -2.72
N ASN A 159 -5.62 -32.83 -3.75
CA ASN A 159 -4.48 -33.75 -3.74
C ASN A 159 -3.27 -33.22 -2.95
N VAL A 160 -3.13 -31.89 -2.83
CA VAL A 160 -2.09 -31.24 -2.01
C VAL A 160 -2.40 -31.36 -0.50
N GLN A 161 -3.66 -31.55 -0.12
CA GLN A 161 -4.06 -31.69 1.29
C GLN A 161 -3.36 -32.88 1.95
N VAL A 162 -2.63 -32.62 3.04
CA VAL A 162 -1.97 -33.68 3.80
C VAL A 162 -2.95 -34.42 4.72
N PRO A 163 -2.64 -35.65 5.19
CA PRO A 163 -3.60 -36.47 5.95
C PRO A 163 -4.16 -35.84 7.23
N ASN A 164 -3.45 -34.90 7.84
CA ASN A 164 -3.91 -34.18 9.03
C ASN A 164 -4.98 -33.11 8.72
N GLY A 165 -5.26 -32.82 7.44
CA GLY A 165 -6.24 -31.84 6.97
C GLY A 165 -5.68 -30.47 6.61
N SER A 166 -4.41 -30.20 6.89
CA SER A 166 -3.76 -28.93 6.54
C SER A 166 -3.36 -28.85 5.06
N PHE A 167 -3.19 -27.62 4.56
CA PHE A 167 -2.66 -27.34 3.24
C PHE A 167 -1.27 -26.71 3.36
N PRO A 168 -0.20 -27.40 2.92
CA PRO A 168 1.13 -26.79 2.82
C PRO A 168 1.24 -25.94 1.54
N GLU A 169 2.18 -24.98 1.53
CA GLU A 169 2.60 -24.33 0.29
C GLU A 169 3.62 -25.24 -0.42
N VAL A 170 3.31 -25.64 -1.66
CA VAL A 170 4.15 -26.56 -2.47
C VAL A 170 4.84 -25.87 -3.63
N GLY A 171 4.41 -24.65 -3.97
CA GLY A 171 5.00 -23.85 -5.03
C GLY A 171 5.87 -22.72 -4.51
N THR A 172 6.47 -22.00 -5.44
CA THR A 172 7.06 -20.70 -5.14
C THR A 172 6.03 -19.63 -5.48
N VAL A 173 5.78 -18.73 -4.54
CA VAL A 173 4.98 -17.53 -4.82
C VAL A 173 5.94 -16.40 -5.11
N SER A 174 5.91 -15.90 -6.35
CA SER A 174 6.83 -14.86 -6.81
C SER A 174 6.47 -13.50 -6.24
N HIS A 175 5.18 -13.30 -6.00
CA HIS A 175 4.63 -12.21 -5.22
C HIS A 175 4.18 -12.80 -3.91
N GLN A 176 5.05 -12.84 -2.90
CA GLN A 176 4.58 -13.14 -1.53
C GLN A 176 3.52 -12.08 -1.07
N ASP A 177 3.36 -11.02 -1.89
CA ASP A 177 2.40 -9.91 -2.06
C ASP A 177 1.12 -9.91 -1.25
N MET A 178 0.57 -11.06 -1.15
CA MET A 178 -0.41 -11.63 -2.06
C MET A 178 -0.84 -12.85 -1.28
N GLN A 179 0.11 -13.55 -0.68
CA GLN A 179 -0.15 -14.35 0.49
C GLN A 179 -0.56 -13.51 1.72
N GLY A 180 -0.05 -12.28 1.87
CA GLY A 180 -0.38 -11.43 3.02
C GLY A 180 -0.01 -12.15 4.32
N GLY A 181 -0.89 -12.15 5.32
CA GLY A 181 -0.68 -12.97 6.52
C GLY A 181 -0.93 -14.49 6.33
N ALA A 182 -1.52 -14.91 5.20
CA ALA A 182 -1.97 -16.28 4.93
C ALA A 182 -0.91 -17.20 4.29
N ALA A 183 0.37 -16.82 4.32
CA ALA A 183 1.44 -17.54 3.64
C ALA A 183 1.74 -18.95 4.19
N LYS A 184 1.37 -19.25 5.44
CA LYS A 184 1.75 -20.53 6.09
C LYS A 184 0.81 -21.00 7.18
N GLY A 185 0.94 -22.28 7.50
CA GLY A 185 0.31 -22.90 8.67
C GLY A 185 -1.22 -22.86 8.65
N LEU A 186 -1.79 -22.47 9.80
CA LEU A 186 -3.24 -22.44 9.98
C LEU A 186 -3.93 -21.42 9.07
N ALA A 187 -3.27 -20.28 8.83
CA ALA A 187 -3.80 -19.22 7.99
C ALA A 187 -3.92 -19.64 6.51
N LEU A 188 -2.91 -20.32 5.95
CA LEU A 188 -2.97 -20.88 4.59
C LEU A 188 -4.06 -21.95 4.46
N THR A 189 -4.21 -22.79 5.49
CA THR A 189 -5.25 -23.83 5.52
C THR A 189 -6.65 -23.20 5.52
N ALA A 190 -6.88 -22.18 6.36
CA ALA A 190 -8.13 -21.44 6.41
C ALA A 190 -8.41 -20.69 5.10
N TYR A 191 -7.40 -20.04 4.52
CA TYR A 191 -7.49 -19.37 3.22
C TYR A 191 -7.91 -20.34 2.11
N THR A 192 -7.22 -21.48 2.00
CA THR A 192 -7.51 -22.52 0.99
C THR A 192 -8.90 -23.11 1.19
N LEU A 193 -9.32 -23.32 2.43
CA LEU A 193 -10.69 -23.73 2.76
C LEU A 193 -11.74 -22.73 2.23
N THR A 194 -11.47 -21.41 2.29
CA THR A 194 -12.42 -20.43 1.72
C THR A 194 -12.63 -20.61 0.22
N ALA A 195 -11.62 -21.04 -0.54
CA ALA A 195 -11.76 -21.31 -1.98
C ALA A 195 -12.77 -22.45 -2.25
N PHE A 196 -12.75 -23.52 -1.45
CA PHE A 196 -13.73 -24.60 -1.55
C PHE A 196 -15.14 -24.17 -1.12
N LEU A 197 -15.24 -23.34 -0.07
CA LEU A 197 -16.53 -22.89 0.47
C LEU A 197 -17.23 -21.86 -0.43
N GLU A 198 -16.47 -20.96 -1.05
CA GLU A 198 -17.02 -19.97 -1.98
C GLU A 198 -17.39 -20.61 -3.34
N ASN A 199 -16.80 -21.76 -3.66
CA ASN A 199 -17.20 -22.63 -4.79
C ASN A 199 -18.42 -23.50 -4.45
N THR A 200 -19.54 -22.86 -4.11
CA THR A 200 -20.78 -23.51 -3.64
C THR A 200 -21.30 -24.63 -4.55
N ARG A 201 -21.06 -24.53 -5.86
CA ARG A 201 -21.45 -25.56 -6.86
C ARG A 201 -20.72 -26.89 -6.68
N PHE A 202 -19.50 -26.89 -6.13
CA PHE A 202 -18.66 -28.08 -5.99
C PHE A 202 -18.46 -28.51 -4.54
N THR A 203 -19.07 -27.82 -3.57
CA THR A 203 -18.95 -28.12 -2.13
C THR A 203 -19.29 -29.58 -1.80
N SER A 204 -20.26 -30.18 -2.48
CA SER A 204 -20.64 -31.59 -2.26
C SER A 204 -19.55 -32.58 -2.69
N GLN A 205 -18.87 -32.30 -3.81
CA GLN A 205 -17.79 -33.13 -4.35
C GLN A 205 -16.57 -33.15 -3.41
N TYR A 206 -16.24 -32.00 -2.82
CA TYR A 206 -15.07 -31.84 -1.94
C TYR A 206 -15.39 -31.93 -0.45
N ARG A 207 -16.55 -32.49 -0.07
CA ARG A 207 -17.01 -32.54 1.33
C ARG A 207 -15.99 -33.14 2.29
N ASN A 208 -15.30 -34.21 1.88
CA ASN A 208 -14.27 -34.84 2.70
C ASN A 208 -13.05 -33.94 2.91
N VAL A 209 -12.62 -33.22 1.88
CA VAL A 209 -11.50 -32.27 1.93
C VAL A 209 -11.84 -31.11 2.86
N ILE A 210 -13.06 -30.56 2.70
CA ILE A 210 -13.61 -29.49 3.53
C ILE A 210 -13.66 -29.91 5.01
N ASN A 211 -14.23 -31.08 5.31
CA ASN A 211 -14.34 -31.57 6.68
C ASN A 211 -12.98 -31.75 7.34
N LYS A 212 -12.00 -32.36 6.64
CA LYS A 212 -10.63 -32.52 7.16
C LYS A 212 -9.97 -31.18 7.48
N ALA A 213 -10.16 -30.18 6.62
CA ALA A 213 -9.61 -28.84 6.84
C ALA A 213 -10.28 -28.15 8.04
N ILE A 214 -11.61 -28.26 8.16
CA ILE A 214 -12.36 -27.77 9.33
C ILE A 214 -11.86 -28.46 10.61
N ASP A 215 -11.71 -29.78 10.60
CA ASP A 215 -11.22 -30.54 11.76
C ASP A 215 -9.79 -30.15 12.15
N PHE A 216 -8.94 -29.85 11.16
CA PHE A 216 -7.61 -29.31 11.42
C PHE A 216 -7.69 -27.92 12.07
N ILE A 217 -8.51 -27.01 11.54
CA ILE A 217 -8.67 -25.67 12.11
C ILE A 217 -9.20 -25.77 13.54
N VAL A 218 -10.29 -26.49 13.76
CA VAL A 218 -10.94 -26.62 15.07
C VAL A 218 -10.00 -27.19 16.13
N ARG A 219 -9.19 -28.21 15.79
CA ARG A 219 -8.22 -28.80 16.72
C ARG A 219 -7.10 -27.84 17.13
N ASN A 220 -6.81 -26.82 16.32
CA ASN A 220 -5.75 -25.84 16.56
C ASN A 220 -6.30 -24.44 16.90
N LEU A 221 -7.61 -24.31 17.18
CA LEU A 221 -8.21 -23.04 17.63
C LEU A 221 -7.81 -22.70 19.07
N ASP A 222 -7.73 -23.72 19.93
CA ASP A 222 -7.40 -23.51 21.34
C ASP A 222 -5.93 -23.12 21.48
N GLY A 223 -5.65 -22.05 22.22
CA GLY A 223 -4.31 -21.46 22.34
C GLY A 223 -3.79 -20.74 21.09
N LEU A 224 -4.65 -20.43 20.11
CA LEU A 224 -4.24 -19.68 18.92
C LEU A 224 -3.97 -18.20 19.24
N GLU A 225 -2.70 -17.84 19.33
CA GLU A 225 -2.30 -16.49 19.72
C GLU A 225 -2.28 -15.47 18.57
N ASP A 226 -1.95 -15.88 17.35
CA ASP A 226 -1.83 -14.98 16.20
C ASP A 226 -3.21 -14.40 15.80
N PRO A 227 -3.45 -13.08 15.98
CA PRO A 227 -4.73 -12.45 15.65
C PRO A 227 -5.11 -12.61 14.18
N TYR A 228 -4.12 -12.62 13.28
CA TYR A 228 -4.37 -12.78 11.85
C TYR A 228 -4.94 -14.17 11.56
N ALA A 229 -4.30 -15.22 12.08
CA ALA A 229 -4.79 -16.59 11.96
C ALA A 229 -6.19 -16.75 12.58
N VAL A 230 -6.47 -16.13 13.73
CA VAL A 230 -7.81 -16.11 14.34
C VAL A 230 -8.84 -15.49 13.40
N ALA A 231 -8.57 -14.34 12.80
CA ALA A 231 -9.50 -13.64 11.93
C ALA A 231 -9.91 -14.48 10.71
N ILE A 232 -8.93 -15.03 9.99
CA ILE A 232 -9.21 -15.84 8.79
C ILE A 232 -9.85 -17.19 9.13
N CYS A 233 -9.44 -17.85 10.24
CA CYS A 233 -10.09 -19.08 10.70
C CYS A 233 -11.55 -18.84 11.10
N THR A 234 -11.82 -17.73 11.77
CA THR A 234 -13.19 -17.34 12.16
C THR A 234 -14.05 -17.11 10.92
N TYR A 235 -13.53 -16.40 9.92
CA TYR A 235 -14.23 -16.19 8.66
C TYR A 235 -14.52 -17.53 7.96
N ALA A 236 -13.51 -18.40 7.80
CA ALA A 236 -13.66 -19.71 7.15
C ALA A 236 -14.69 -20.61 7.86
N LEU A 237 -14.66 -20.67 9.20
CA LEU A 237 -15.64 -21.45 9.98
C LEU A 237 -17.05 -20.87 9.91
N THR A 238 -17.17 -19.54 9.81
CA THR A 238 -18.45 -18.85 9.67
C THR A 238 -19.04 -19.09 8.28
N LEU A 239 -18.22 -19.05 7.23
CA LEU A 239 -18.61 -19.46 5.87
C LEU A 239 -19.07 -20.91 5.82
N ALA A 240 -18.36 -21.81 6.50
CA ALA A 240 -18.71 -23.23 6.61
C ALA A 240 -19.97 -23.50 7.45
N GLN A 241 -20.51 -22.47 8.13
CA GLN A 241 -21.62 -22.59 9.09
C GLN A 241 -21.33 -23.63 10.19
N HIS A 242 -20.06 -23.78 10.59
CA HIS A 242 -19.65 -24.76 11.58
C HIS A 242 -19.97 -24.26 13.01
N PRO A 243 -20.42 -25.11 13.95
CA PRO A 243 -20.74 -24.69 15.33
C PRO A 243 -19.57 -24.03 16.07
N SER A 244 -18.33 -24.47 15.79
CA SER A 244 -17.13 -23.86 16.37
C SER A 244 -16.87 -22.42 15.89
N SER A 245 -17.61 -21.93 14.88
CA SER A 245 -17.55 -20.50 14.48
C SER A 245 -17.89 -19.57 15.65
N ARG A 246 -18.72 -20.00 16.60
CA ARG A 246 -19.02 -19.22 17.82
C ARG A 246 -17.80 -19.10 18.73
N ILE A 247 -17.04 -20.18 18.90
CA ILE A 247 -15.83 -20.20 19.73
C ILE A 247 -14.76 -19.32 19.07
N ALA A 248 -14.54 -19.50 17.77
CA ALA A 248 -13.60 -18.70 17.00
C ALA A 248 -13.97 -17.21 17.01
N PHE A 249 -15.27 -16.87 16.89
CA PHE A 249 -15.74 -15.49 16.96
C PHE A 249 -15.50 -14.85 18.33
N ASN A 250 -15.71 -15.59 19.42
CA ASN A 250 -15.39 -15.08 20.77
C ASN A 250 -13.89 -14.84 20.94
N LEU A 251 -13.04 -15.73 20.39
CA LEU A 251 -11.59 -15.55 20.40
C LEU A 251 -11.16 -14.33 19.56
N LEU A 252 -11.81 -14.12 18.42
CA LEU A 252 -11.63 -12.92 17.60
C LEU A 252 -11.97 -11.67 18.40
N GLU A 253 -13.18 -11.60 18.98
CA GLU A 253 -13.62 -10.45 19.79
C GLU A 253 -12.69 -10.14 20.97
N ALA A 254 -12.12 -11.17 21.61
CA ALA A 254 -11.14 -10.98 22.69
C ALA A 254 -9.83 -10.30 22.23
N LYS A 255 -9.55 -10.28 20.92
CA LYS A 255 -8.38 -9.62 20.30
C LYS A 255 -8.72 -8.28 19.65
N ALA A 256 -9.95 -7.80 19.77
CA ALA A 256 -10.38 -6.53 19.21
C ALA A 256 -9.81 -5.34 20.00
N GLU A 257 -9.35 -4.34 19.27
CA GLU A 257 -9.04 -3.00 19.80
C GLU A 257 -10.23 -2.07 19.54
N SER A 258 -10.48 -1.12 20.44
CA SER A 258 -11.58 -0.17 20.28
C SER A 258 -11.22 1.21 20.84
N SER A 259 -11.38 2.24 20.02
CA SER A 259 -11.18 3.66 20.37
C SER A 259 -11.99 4.54 19.42
N ASP A 260 -12.45 5.70 19.89
CA ASP A 260 -13.08 6.74 19.06
C ASP A 260 -14.17 6.22 18.11
N ASP A 261 -15.02 5.32 18.62
CA ASP A 261 -16.13 4.69 17.87
C ASP A 261 -15.67 3.88 16.62
N MET A 262 -14.43 3.37 16.70
CA MET A 262 -13.81 2.45 15.76
C MET A 262 -13.44 1.14 16.46
N LYS A 263 -13.48 0.04 15.71
CA LYS A 263 -13.03 -1.29 16.14
C LYS A 263 -12.09 -1.87 15.10
N TRP A 264 -10.95 -2.42 15.51
CA TRP A 264 -9.99 -3.00 14.58
C TRP A 264 -9.17 -4.11 15.23
N PHE A 265 -8.39 -4.79 14.41
CA PHE A 265 -7.51 -5.87 14.83
C PHE A 265 -6.11 -5.53 14.34
N LYS A 266 -5.12 -5.74 15.22
CA LYS A 266 -3.71 -5.49 14.89
C LYS A 266 -2.82 -6.57 15.49
N ARG A 267 -1.63 -6.74 14.93
CA ARG A 267 -0.61 -7.57 15.59
C ARG A 267 -0.13 -6.91 16.90
N PRO A 268 0.22 -7.70 17.93
CA PRO A 268 0.85 -7.16 19.13
C PRO A 268 2.14 -6.44 18.75
N VAL A 269 2.32 -5.22 19.26
CA VAL A 269 3.54 -4.44 19.06
C VAL A 269 4.50 -4.73 20.23
N PRO A 270 5.70 -5.27 19.99
CA PRO A 270 6.70 -5.45 21.04
C PRO A 270 7.06 -4.14 21.73
N GLU A 271 7.39 -4.21 23.03
CA GLU A 271 7.83 -3.03 23.78
C GLU A 271 9.01 -2.31 23.09
N SER A 272 9.93 -3.09 22.51
CA SER A 272 11.08 -2.56 21.78
C SER A 272 10.69 -1.73 20.57
N GLU A 273 9.53 -1.97 19.97
CA GLU A 273 9.09 -1.29 18.75
C GLU A 273 8.14 -0.12 19.03
N LYS A 274 7.62 0.08 20.24
CA LYS A 274 6.63 1.13 20.54
C LYS A 274 7.05 2.56 20.17
N LEU A 275 8.35 2.84 20.12
CA LEU A 275 8.91 4.13 19.73
C LEU A 275 9.05 4.29 18.20
N ASN A 276 8.80 3.24 17.42
CA ASN A 276 8.84 3.29 15.96
C ASN A 276 7.68 4.17 15.45
N PRO A 277 7.96 5.33 14.83
CA PRO A 277 6.93 6.26 14.38
C PRO A 277 6.08 5.71 13.24
N TYR A 278 6.56 4.69 12.52
CA TYR A 278 5.87 4.10 11.38
C TYR A 278 4.82 3.05 11.77
N ILE A 279 4.72 2.68 13.04
CA ILE A 279 3.63 1.81 13.55
C ILE A 279 2.27 2.49 13.48
N LEU A 280 2.26 3.83 13.54
CA LEU A 280 1.03 4.62 13.44
C LEU A 280 0.59 4.83 11.99
N GLU A 281 1.36 4.36 11.01
CA GLU A 281 0.98 4.39 9.61
C GLU A 281 0.17 3.12 9.26
N PRO A 282 -0.73 3.18 8.25
CA PRO A 282 -1.54 2.03 7.87
C PRO A 282 -0.71 0.78 7.57
N ASN A 283 -0.98 -0.31 8.29
CA ASN A 283 -0.32 -1.60 8.11
C ASN A 283 -1.22 -2.54 7.30
N SER A 284 -0.70 -3.13 6.22
CA SER A 284 -1.48 -3.99 5.32
C SER A 284 -2.01 -5.25 6.00
N VAL A 285 -1.25 -5.85 6.92
CA VAL A 285 -1.70 -7.05 7.63
C VAL A 285 -2.85 -6.73 8.59
N ASP A 286 -2.80 -5.58 9.26
CA ASP A 286 -3.85 -5.09 10.15
C ASP A 286 -5.15 -4.78 9.37
N VAL A 287 -5.01 -4.18 8.19
CA VAL A 287 -6.13 -3.96 7.26
C VAL A 287 -6.74 -5.28 6.81
N GLU A 288 -5.92 -6.24 6.39
CA GLU A 288 -6.39 -7.53 5.90
C GLU A 288 -7.14 -8.32 6.99
N MET A 289 -6.57 -8.43 8.20
CA MET A 289 -7.24 -9.12 9.32
C MET A 289 -8.54 -8.43 9.72
N THR A 290 -8.56 -7.10 9.74
CA THR A 290 -9.74 -6.31 10.11
C THR A 290 -10.83 -6.43 9.04
N ALA A 291 -10.45 -6.57 7.77
CA ALA A 291 -11.37 -6.85 6.69
C ALA A 291 -11.98 -8.26 6.78
N TYR A 292 -11.21 -9.30 7.14
CA TYR A 292 -11.77 -10.63 7.43
C TYR A 292 -12.73 -10.62 8.62
N ALA A 293 -12.42 -9.84 9.65
CA ALA A 293 -13.35 -9.62 10.76
C ALA A 293 -14.65 -8.97 10.27
N LEU A 294 -14.57 -7.91 9.46
CA LEU A 294 -15.78 -7.28 8.90
C LEU A 294 -16.60 -8.26 8.06
N LEU A 295 -15.96 -9.07 7.19
CA LEU A 295 -16.63 -10.12 6.43
C LEU A 295 -17.35 -11.13 7.33
N THR A 296 -16.73 -11.49 8.46
CA THR A 296 -17.34 -12.36 9.47
C THR A 296 -18.59 -11.72 10.08
N TYR A 297 -18.53 -10.45 10.47
CA TYR A 297 -19.68 -9.71 11.00
C TYR A 297 -20.85 -9.67 10.02
N ILE A 298 -20.55 -9.36 8.75
CA ILE A 298 -21.55 -9.35 7.67
C ILE A 298 -22.19 -10.74 7.51
N GLN A 299 -21.38 -11.80 7.49
CA GLN A 299 -21.86 -13.16 7.33
C GLN A 299 -22.73 -13.64 8.51
N LYS A 300 -22.49 -13.11 9.72
CA LYS A 300 -23.32 -13.36 10.91
C LYS A 300 -24.56 -12.46 11.01
N GLY A 301 -24.72 -11.50 10.09
CA GLY A 301 -25.83 -10.53 10.11
C GLY A 301 -25.64 -9.39 11.12
N LEU A 302 -24.44 -9.23 11.68
CA LEU A 302 -24.10 -8.20 12.68
C LEU A 302 -23.70 -6.89 11.98
N ILE A 303 -24.63 -6.31 11.21
CA ILE A 303 -24.34 -5.15 10.35
C ILE A 303 -24.02 -3.90 11.16
N GLU A 304 -24.80 -3.61 12.21
CA GLU A 304 -24.59 -2.43 13.06
C GLU A 304 -23.27 -2.50 13.83
N ASP A 305 -22.96 -3.66 14.41
CA ASP A 305 -21.69 -3.89 15.12
C ASP A 305 -20.47 -3.90 14.19
N GLY A 306 -20.69 -4.04 12.87
CA GLY A 306 -19.65 -3.93 11.84
C GLY A 306 -19.34 -2.49 11.42
N LEU A 307 -20.18 -1.50 11.75
CA LEU A 307 -19.96 -0.10 11.38
C LEU A 307 -18.68 0.49 11.98
N PRO A 308 -18.32 0.24 13.26
CA PRO A 308 -17.03 0.68 13.82
C PRO A 308 -15.82 0.09 13.07
N ILE A 309 -15.93 -1.13 12.54
CA ILE A 309 -14.87 -1.79 11.76
C ILE A 309 -14.73 -1.12 10.39
N MET A 310 -15.85 -0.86 9.72
CA MET A 310 -15.88 -0.11 8.46
C MET A 310 -15.23 1.27 8.61
N ARG A 311 -15.55 2.00 9.68
CA ARG A 311 -14.97 3.33 9.95
C ARG A 311 -13.45 3.28 10.03
N TRP A 312 -12.93 2.30 10.75
CA TRP A 312 -11.50 2.11 10.83
C TRP A 312 -10.90 1.81 9.45
N LEU A 313 -11.47 0.87 8.68
CA LEU A 313 -10.98 0.55 7.33
C LEU A 313 -10.97 1.77 6.39
N ILE A 314 -12.02 2.58 6.38
CA ILE A 314 -12.06 3.81 5.57
C ILE A 314 -10.94 4.78 5.97
N SER A 315 -10.61 4.88 7.26
CA SER A 315 -9.52 5.75 7.74
C SER A 315 -8.13 5.28 7.25
N GLN A 316 -7.99 4.00 6.91
CA GLN A 316 -6.74 3.42 6.40
C GLN A 316 -6.58 3.56 4.88
N GLN A 317 -7.58 4.07 4.15
CA GLN A 317 -7.49 4.27 2.71
C GLN A 317 -6.47 5.34 2.32
N ASN A 318 -5.74 5.09 1.23
CA ASN A 318 -4.85 6.05 0.59
C ASN A 318 -5.63 7.09 -0.25
N ALA A 319 -4.93 8.06 -0.85
CA ALA A 319 -5.54 9.14 -1.65
C ALA A 319 -6.33 8.63 -2.87
N GLU A 320 -6.00 7.44 -3.35
CA GLU A 320 -6.60 6.77 -4.49
C GLU A 320 -7.78 5.87 -4.10
N GLY A 321 -8.13 5.77 -2.81
CA GLY A 321 -9.20 4.90 -2.32
C GLY A 321 -8.84 3.41 -2.27
N GLY A 322 -7.56 3.06 -2.48
CA GLY A 322 -7.00 1.74 -2.20
C GLY A 322 -6.32 1.73 -0.82
N PHE A 323 -5.57 0.66 -0.53
CA PHE A 323 -4.82 0.50 0.72
C PHE A 323 -3.31 0.44 0.45
N ALA A 324 -2.52 0.03 1.43
CA ALA A 324 -1.06 0.12 1.38
C ALA A 324 -0.40 -0.94 0.50
N SER A 325 -1.05 -2.10 0.35
CA SER A 325 -0.57 -3.25 -0.44
C SER A 325 -1.70 -3.73 -1.38
N THR A 326 -1.63 -4.99 -1.80
CA THR A 326 -2.59 -5.55 -2.75
C THR A 326 -3.62 -6.48 -2.14
N GLN A 327 -3.25 -7.39 -1.21
CA GLN A 327 -4.25 -8.21 -0.51
C GLN A 327 -5.16 -7.39 0.38
N ASP A 328 -4.57 -6.48 1.14
CA ASP A 328 -5.33 -5.58 2.00
C ASP A 328 -6.37 -4.80 1.19
N THR A 329 -5.99 -4.31 0.01
CA THR A 329 -6.89 -3.65 -0.93
C THR A 329 -8.00 -4.58 -1.39
N VAL A 330 -7.68 -5.79 -1.86
CA VAL A 330 -8.70 -6.74 -2.36
C VAL A 330 -9.68 -7.15 -1.26
N VAL A 331 -9.19 -7.57 -0.09
CA VAL A 331 -10.04 -8.07 1.00
C VAL A 331 -10.83 -6.92 1.64
N ALA A 332 -10.19 -5.78 1.91
CA ALA A 332 -10.87 -4.63 2.52
C ALA A 332 -11.91 -4.02 1.57
N MET A 333 -11.62 -3.89 0.27
CA MET A 333 -12.63 -3.45 -0.68
C MET A 333 -13.81 -4.43 -0.77
N THR A 334 -13.54 -5.74 -0.76
CA THR A 334 -14.61 -6.76 -0.76
C THR A 334 -15.48 -6.60 0.48
N ALA A 335 -14.87 -6.43 1.66
CA ALA A 335 -15.58 -6.24 2.92
C ALA A 335 -16.41 -4.96 2.93
N LEU A 336 -15.82 -3.84 2.50
CA LEU A 336 -16.48 -2.54 2.40
C LEU A 336 -17.63 -2.58 1.38
N ALA A 337 -17.44 -3.20 0.22
CA ALA A 337 -18.48 -3.34 -0.81
C ALA A 337 -19.67 -4.16 -0.29
N LYS A 338 -19.42 -5.32 0.32
CA LYS A 338 -20.47 -6.17 0.89
C LYS A 338 -21.23 -5.49 2.02
N LEU A 339 -20.56 -4.69 2.85
CA LEU A 339 -21.25 -3.89 3.87
C LEU A 339 -22.06 -2.76 3.23
N ALA A 340 -21.46 -2.05 2.27
CA ALA A 340 -22.08 -0.94 1.57
C ALA A 340 -23.39 -1.36 0.90
N GLU A 341 -23.44 -2.53 0.27
CA GLU A 341 -24.67 -3.13 -0.27
C GLU A 341 -25.80 -3.27 0.76
N LYS A 342 -25.47 -3.46 2.04
CA LYS A 342 -26.45 -3.58 3.13
C LYS A 342 -26.91 -2.24 3.70
N ILE A 343 -26.12 -1.19 3.56
CA ILE A 343 -26.39 0.11 4.20
C ILE A 343 -26.69 1.24 3.21
N VAL A 344 -26.47 1.04 1.91
CA VAL A 344 -26.64 2.08 0.88
C VAL A 344 -28.03 2.71 0.96
N ASN A 345 -28.07 4.04 0.89
CA ASN A 345 -29.32 4.79 0.87
C ASN A 345 -29.29 5.87 -0.22
N VAL A 346 -29.95 5.59 -1.33
CA VAL A 346 -30.01 6.47 -2.52
C VAL A 346 -30.81 7.75 -2.27
N ASN A 347 -31.58 7.81 -1.17
CA ASN A 347 -32.41 8.96 -0.80
C ASN A 347 -31.75 9.86 0.25
N SER A 348 -30.44 9.71 0.50
CA SER A 348 -29.70 10.62 1.37
C SER A 348 -29.84 12.08 0.89
N ASN A 349 -30.18 12.96 1.82
CA ASN A 349 -30.26 14.40 1.61
C ASN A 349 -29.59 15.08 2.81
N LEU A 350 -28.33 15.45 2.65
CA LEU A 350 -27.47 15.92 3.73
C LEU A 350 -26.79 17.22 3.32
N GLN A 351 -26.71 18.16 4.24
CA GLN A 351 -25.88 19.34 4.12
C GLN A 351 -24.76 19.25 5.15
N ILE A 352 -23.52 19.21 4.67
CA ILE A 352 -22.31 19.11 5.49
C ILE A 352 -21.57 20.43 5.40
N THR A 353 -21.42 21.11 6.53
CA THR A 353 -20.69 22.37 6.66
C THR A 353 -19.39 22.12 7.41
N ILE A 354 -18.29 22.48 6.78
CA ILE A 354 -16.94 22.30 7.27
C ILE A 354 -16.35 23.66 7.58
N SER A 355 -16.17 23.94 8.87
CA SER A 355 -15.70 25.23 9.38
C SER A 355 -14.27 25.14 9.87
N TYR A 356 -13.47 26.18 9.62
CA TYR A 356 -12.09 26.28 10.10
C TYR A 356 -11.73 27.75 10.38
N PRO A 357 -10.79 28.03 11.29
CA PRO A 357 -10.52 29.40 11.73
C PRO A 357 -10.07 30.33 10.60
N GLY A 358 -10.65 31.52 10.51
CA GLY A 358 -10.16 32.62 9.68
C GLY A 358 -10.49 32.53 8.18
N ASP A 359 -11.49 31.74 7.80
CA ASP A 359 -12.02 31.66 6.43
C ASP A 359 -13.53 31.37 6.42
N ARG A 360 -14.15 31.39 5.24
CA ARG A 360 -15.56 30.98 5.07
C ARG A 360 -15.70 29.46 5.18
N PRO A 361 -16.77 28.96 5.81
CA PRO A 361 -17.06 27.52 5.82
C PRO A 361 -17.25 26.97 4.40
N VAL A 362 -16.85 25.72 4.21
CA VAL A 362 -17.15 24.96 2.99
C VAL A 362 -18.44 24.18 3.22
N THR A 363 -19.43 24.36 2.35
CA THR A 363 -20.69 23.61 2.41
C THR A 363 -20.77 22.62 1.26
N LEU A 364 -21.05 21.36 1.60
CA LEU A 364 -21.19 20.23 0.69
C LEU A 364 -22.62 19.69 0.79
N ASP A 365 -23.38 19.83 -0.28
CA ASP A 365 -24.75 19.30 -0.36
C ASP A 365 -24.73 17.94 -1.06
N ILE A 366 -25.27 16.93 -0.38
CA ILE A 366 -25.42 15.56 -0.86
C ILE A 366 -26.90 15.30 -1.07
N ASN A 367 -27.25 14.86 -2.26
CA ASN A 367 -28.60 14.52 -2.68
C ASN A 367 -28.58 13.30 -3.63
N ARG A 368 -29.75 12.85 -4.06
CA ARG A 368 -29.92 11.71 -4.97
C ARG A 368 -29.14 11.83 -6.29
N GLY A 369 -28.86 13.03 -6.77
CA GLY A 369 -28.09 13.25 -8.00
C GLY A 369 -26.58 13.11 -7.85
N ASN A 370 -26.04 13.30 -6.64
CA ASN A 370 -24.59 13.36 -6.40
C ASN A 370 -24.10 12.53 -5.19
N TYR A 371 -24.92 11.68 -4.59
CA TYR A 371 -24.57 10.92 -3.38
C TYR A 371 -23.33 10.01 -3.52
N MET A 372 -22.95 9.63 -4.73
CA MET A 372 -21.71 8.89 -5.03
C MET A 372 -20.53 9.76 -5.46
N VAL A 373 -20.76 11.04 -5.75
CA VAL A 373 -19.72 11.93 -6.28
C VAL A 373 -18.93 12.46 -5.09
N LEU A 374 -17.66 12.08 -5.01
CA LEU A 374 -16.76 12.60 -4.00
C LEU A 374 -16.37 14.03 -4.38
N VAL A 375 -16.98 15.00 -3.71
CA VAL A 375 -16.63 16.42 -3.88
C VAL A 375 -15.45 16.74 -2.98
N LYS A 376 -14.31 17.11 -3.59
CA LYS A 376 -13.09 17.51 -2.87
C LYS A 376 -12.90 19.03 -2.93
N HIS A 377 -12.58 19.63 -1.80
CA HIS A 377 -12.19 21.04 -1.70
C HIS A 377 -10.85 21.15 -0.98
N GLU A 378 -9.88 21.76 -1.64
CA GLU A 378 -8.62 22.14 -1.01
C GLU A 378 -8.85 23.36 -0.12
N ILE A 379 -8.45 23.26 1.14
CA ILE A 379 -8.53 24.36 2.10
C ILE A 379 -7.16 24.97 2.33
N ARG A 380 -7.13 26.16 2.91
CA ARG A 380 -5.88 26.87 3.19
C ARG A 380 -4.93 26.04 4.07
N ARG A 381 -3.64 26.34 3.91
CA ARG A 381 -2.57 25.82 4.75
C ARG A 381 -2.66 26.33 6.19
N ASN A 382 -1.91 25.72 7.12
CA ASN A 382 -1.87 26.11 8.54
C ASN A 382 -3.20 25.97 9.29
N VAL A 383 -4.07 25.05 8.87
CA VAL A 383 -5.24 24.63 9.65
C VAL A 383 -4.83 23.43 10.50
N ASN A 384 -5.11 23.49 11.80
CA ASN A 384 -4.84 22.41 12.75
C ASN A 384 -6.11 21.74 13.29
N ARG A 385 -7.28 22.36 13.06
CA ARG A 385 -8.58 21.87 13.50
C ARG A 385 -9.66 22.26 12.50
N VAL A 386 -10.53 21.31 12.23
CA VAL A 386 -11.70 21.46 11.37
C VAL A 386 -12.93 21.00 12.15
N GLU A 387 -14.00 21.79 12.11
CA GLU A 387 -15.30 21.44 12.67
C GLU A 387 -16.22 20.97 11.54
N ILE A 388 -16.84 19.82 11.71
CA ILE A 388 -17.74 19.21 10.72
C ILE A 388 -19.14 19.16 11.33
N ASN A 389 -20.06 19.92 10.74
CA ASN A 389 -21.47 19.97 11.12
C ASN A 389 -22.32 19.42 9.99
N ALA A 390 -23.27 18.55 10.29
CA ALA A 390 -24.16 17.97 9.30
C ALA A 390 -25.62 18.02 9.74
N THR A 391 -26.51 18.25 8.78
CA THR A 391 -27.96 18.24 8.97
C THR A 391 -28.63 17.53 7.80
N GLY A 392 -29.86 17.04 8.01
CA GLY A 392 -30.65 16.35 6.99
C GLY A 392 -30.98 14.91 7.38
N SER A 393 -31.03 14.02 6.39
CA SER A 393 -31.41 12.61 6.57
C SER A 393 -30.56 11.68 5.70
N GLY A 394 -30.08 10.58 6.26
CA GLY A 394 -29.22 9.61 5.56
C GLY A 394 -27.88 9.42 6.28
N PHE A 395 -26.86 8.91 5.59
CA PHE A 395 -25.50 8.85 6.13
C PHE A 395 -24.50 9.45 5.15
N ALA A 396 -23.36 9.92 5.64
CA ALA A 396 -22.24 10.35 4.83
C ALA A 396 -20.91 10.03 5.50
N ILE A 397 -19.85 9.98 4.70
CA ILE A 397 -18.47 9.89 5.13
C ILE A 397 -17.84 11.23 4.77
N ALA A 398 -17.48 12.01 5.79
CA ALA A 398 -16.68 13.21 5.61
C ALA A 398 -15.21 12.87 5.86
N GLN A 399 -14.33 13.25 4.95
CA GLN A 399 -12.90 12.96 5.02
C GLN A 399 -12.11 14.26 5.07
N VAL A 400 -11.18 14.34 6.02
CA VAL A 400 -10.15 15.38 6.08
C VAL A 400 -8.83 14.70 5.78
N SER A 401 -8.31 14.94 4.60
CA SER A 401 -7.05 14.37 4.12
C SER A 401 -5.97 15.43 4.07
N TYR A 402 -4.74 15.04 4.39
CA TYR A 402 -3.62 15.96 4.41
C TYR A 402 -2.30 15.27 4.05
N SER A 403 -1.45 16.00 3.34
CA SER A 403 -0.11 15.56 2.96
C SER A 403 0.91 16.65 3.24
N TYR A 404 2.13 16.25 3.55
CA TYR A 404 3.25 17.14 3.85
C TYR A 404 4.56 16.41 3.55
N ASN A 405 5.62 17.15 3.33
CA ASN A 405 6.96 16.61 3.13
C ASN A 405 7.80 16.80 4.40
N VAL A 406 8.67 15.83 4.72
CA VAL A 406 9.61 15.91 5.85
C VAL A 406 11.04 15.68 5.34
N ASN A 407 11.97 16.50 5.85
CA ASN A 407 13.39 16.48 5.42
C ASN A 407 14.23 15.42 6.15
N VAL A 408 13.65 14.70 7.11
CA VAL A 408 14.35 13.72 7.93
C VAL A 408 13.91 12.31 7.55
N THR A 409 14.85 11.38 7.56
CA THR A 409 14.61 9.94 7.45
C THR A 409 14.30 9.44 8.85
N GLY A 410 13.09 8.91 9.07
CA GLY A 410 12.60 8.65 10.43
C GLY A 410 13.58 7.82 11.26
N ALA A 411 13.64 8.11 12.56
CA ALA A 411 14.68 7.66 13.49
C ALA A 411 14.71 6.14 13.77
N TRP A 412 13.99 5.33 13.01
CA TRP A 412 13.80 3.90 13.25
C TRP A 412 14.00 3.06 11.97
N PRO A 413 15.20 3.06 11.35
CA PRO A 413 15.43 2.30 10.14
C PRO A 413 15.45 0.79 10.45
N ARG A 414 14.61 0.02 9.74
CA ARG A 414 14.62 -1.46 9.80
C ARG A 414 15.47 -2.10 8.70
N PHE A 415 16.15 -1.27 7.92
CA PHE A 415 17.14 -1.65 6.93
C PHE A 415 18.35 -0.73 7.09
N THR A 416 19.57 -1.27 6.96
CA THR A 416 20.73 -0.42 6.65
C THR A 416 20.52 0.12 5.24
N LEU A 417 20.92 1.36 4.99
CA LEU A 417 20.77 1.96 3.69
C LEU A 417 21.87 2.98 3.48
N ASP A 418 22.75 2.71 2.51
CA ASP A 418 23.89 3.56 2.18
C ASP A 418 23.97 3.77 0.66
N PRO A 419 23.30 4.82 0.13
CA PRO A 419 23.42 5.19 -1.27
C PRO A 419 24.69 6.03 -1.51
N GLN A 420 25.59 5.53 -2.34
CA GLN A 420 26.88 6.14 -2.67
C GLN A 420 26.98 6.43 -4.17
N VAL A 421 27.24 7.71 -4.51
CA VAL A 421 27.51 8.11 -5.89
C VAL A 421 28.94 7.74 -6.24
N ASP A 422 29.11 6.83 -7.18
CA ASP A 422 30.42 6.30 -7.57
C ASP A 422 31.27 7.38 -8.24
N LYS A 423 32.59 7.25 -8.10
CA LYS A 423 33.58 8.18 -8.69
C LYS A 423 33.54 8.25 -10.22
N ASN A 424 32.98 7.22 -10.87
CA ASN A 424 32.79 7.18 -12.32
C ASN A 424 31.61 8.04 -12.78
N SER A 425 30.81 8.57 -11.85
CA SER A 425 29.75 9.51 -12.17
C SER A 425 30.34 10.84 -12.63
N ASP A 426 29.73 11.44 -13.64
CA ASP A 426 30.04 12.76 -14.17
C ASP A 426 28.75 13.59 -14.33
N LYS A 427 28.82 14.72 -15.03
CA LYS A 427 27.67 15.62 -15.23
C LYS A 427 26.53 15.00 -16.07
N ASN A 428 26.83 13.99 -16.87
CA ASN A 428 25.93 13.33 -17.80
C ASN A 428 25.63 11.87 -17.41
N HIS A 429 26.49 11.23 -16.63
CA HIS A 429 26.35 9.83 -16.21
C HIS A 429 26.33 9.74 -14.69
N LEU A 430 25.32 9.08 -14.15
CA LEU A 430 25.19 8.77 -12.73
C LEU A 430 25.37 7.27 -12.56
N GLN A 431 26.28 6.87 -11.69
CA GLN A 431 26.42 5.51 -11.22
C GLN A 431 26.26 5.52 -9.70
N LEU A 432 25.18 4.91 -9.23
CA LEU A 432 24.76 4.92 -7.83
C LEU A 432 24.80 3.51 -7.26
N SER A 433 25.73 3.24 -6.35
CA SER A 433 25.82 1.98 -5.63
C SER A 433 25.07 2.09 -4.30
N ILE A 434 24.13 1.19 -4.04
CA ILE A 434 23.22 1.30 -2.90
C ILE A 434 23.35 0.06 -2.03
N CYS A 435 24.03 0.13 -0.90
CA CYS A 435 24.12 -1.02 0.00
C CYS A 435 22.96 -1.04 0.99
N SER A 436 22.32 -2.20 1.16
CA SER A 436 21.24 -2.37 2.13
C SER A 436 21.16 -3.80 2.66
N GLY A 437 20.88 -3.95 3.95
CA GLY A 437 20.57 -5.20 4.63
C GLY A 437 19.46 -5.01 5.66
N PHE A 438 18.71 -6.07 5.96
CA PHE A 438 17.66 -6.03 6.99
C PHE A 438 18.28 -5.96 8.39
N VAL A 439 17.75 -5.08 9.23
CA VAL A 439 18.14 -4.99 10.64
C VAL A 439 17.29 -5.97 11.44
N PRO A 440 17.85 -7.09 11.95
CA PRO A 440 17.08 -8.11 12.65
C PRO A 440 16.46 -7.57 13.95
N GLY A 441 15.22 -7.98 14.23
CA GLY A 441 14.54 -7.71 15.49
C GLY A 441 14.47 -8.95 16.36
N ARG A 442 13.84 -8.85 17.53
CA ARG A 442 13.56 -10.04 18.36
C ARG A 442 12.59 -11.02 17.69
N GLU A 443 11.74 -10.54 16.79
CA GLU A 443 10.69 -11.32 16.15
C GLU A 443 11.08 -11.90 14.79
N ALA A 444 12.04 -11.28 14.09
CA ALA A 444 12.35 -11.62 12.71
C ALA A 444 13.83 -11.42 12.41
N ASN A 445 14.43 -12.45 11.80
CA ASN A 445 15.83 -12.45 11.35
C ASN A 445 15.97 -12.03 9.87
N GLU A 446 14.87 -11.98 9.14
CA GLU A 446 14.76 -11.59 7.73
C GLU A 446 13.48 -10.78 7.51
N SER A 447 13.46 -9.95 6.46
CA SER A 447 12.24 -9.29 6.01
C SER A 447 11.33 -10.27 5.28
N ASN A 448 10.08 -9.87 5.02
CA ASN A 448 9.32 -10.46 3.92
C ASN A 448 9.86 -9.91 2.58
N MET A 449 9.04 -9.91 1.53
CA MET A 449 9.39 -9.21 0.29
C MET A 449 9.77 -7.75 0.60
N ALA A 450 10.92 -7.34 0.09
CA ALA A 450 11.43 -5.99 0.25
C ALA A 450 11.51 -5.30 -1.11
N VAL A 451 11.25 -3.99 -1.10
CA VAL A 451 11.31 -3.15 -2.30
C VAL A 451 12.29 -2.02 -2.05
N MET A 452 13.23 -1.84 -2.97
CA MET A 452 14.13 -0.68 -3.03
C MET A 452 13.67 0.23 -4.17
N GLU A 453 13.21 1.41 -3.79
CA GLU A 453 12.78 2.48 -4.67
C GLU A 453 13.89 3.53 -4.77
N VAL A 454 14.43 3.69 -5.98
CA VAL A 454 15.53 4.59 -6.30
C VAL A 454 14.96 5.74 -7.14
N THR A 455 14.79 6.91 -6.52
CA THR A 455 14.41 8.13 -7.26
C THR A 455 15.66 8.74 -7.87
N LEU A 456 15.62 9.01 -9.18
CA LEU A 456 16.70 9.68 -9.89
C LEU A 456 16.57 11.21 -9.79
N PRO A 457 17.69 11.96 -9.85
CA PRO A 457 17.64 13.41 -9.84
C PRO A 457 16.93 13.96 -11.07
N SER A 458 16.31 15.13 -10.94
CA SER A 458 15.62 15.79 -12.06
C SER A 458 16.52 15.90 -13.29
N GLY A 459 16.03 15.40 -14.43
CA GLY A 459 16.75 15.39 -15.70
C GLY A 459 17.59 14.14 -15.97
N PHE A 460 17.61 13.15 -15.06
CA PHE A 460 18.20 11.84 -15.28
C PHE A 460 17.12 10.78 -15.52
N THR A 461 17.43 9.82 -16.39
CA THR A 461 16.63 8.60 -16.62
C THR A 461 17.55 7.38 -16.56
N VAL A 462 17.02 6.24 -16.14
CA VAL A 462 17.82 5.03 -15.97
C VAL A 462 18.37 4.51 -17.30
N ASP A 463 19.56 3.92 -17.24
CA ASP A 463 20.14 3.14 -18.33
C ASP A 463 19.38 1.83 -18.50
N GLN A 464 18.45 1.80 -19.46
CA GLN A 464 17.62 0.62 -19.76
C GLN A 464 18.46 -0.60 -20.13
N ASP A 465 19.61 -0.41 -20.79
CA ASP A 465 20.50 -1.51 -21.18
C ASP A 465 21.21 -2.13 -19.98
N SER A 466 21.27 -1.42 -18.85
CA SER A 466 21.83 -1.92 -17.60
C SER A 466 20.84 -2.75 -16.77
N LEU A 467 19.53 -2.58 -16.99
CA LEU A 467 18.49 -3.25 -16.18
C LEU A 467 18.55 -4.78 -16.23
N PRO A 468 18.82 -5.44 -17.38
CA PRO A 468 18.94 -6.90 -17.42
C PRO A 468 20.05 -7.42 -16.52
N SER A 469 21.16 -6.69 -16.38
CA SER A 469 22.26 -7.08 -15.49
C SER A 469 21.90 -6.94 -14.01
N LEU A 470 21.06 -5.95 -13.68
CA LEU A 470 20.49 -5.78 -12.33
C LEU A 470 19.46 -6.87 -12.01
N GLN A 471 18.69 -7.33 -12.98
CA GLN A 471 17.72 -8.40 -12.78
C GLN A 471 18.38 -9.78 -12.72
N ALA A 472 19.49 -9.98 -13.43
CA ALA A 472 20.27 -11.21 -13.42
C ALA A 472 21.16 -11.36 -12.17
N SER A 473 21.23 -10.33 -11.31
CA SER A 473 22.03 -10.39 -10.11
C SER A 473 21.43 -11.33 -9.07
N GLN A 474 22.29 -11.91 -8.23
CA GLN A 474 21.84 -12.75 -7.13
C GLN A 474 21.05 -11.88 -6.14
N ASN A 475 19.77 -12.23 -5.94
CA ASN A 475 18.79 -11.65 -4.99
C ASN A 475 17.75 -10.67 -5.57
N VAL A 476 17.96 -10.09 -6.75
CA VAL A 476 16.92 -9.27 -7.40
C VAL A 476 16.01 -10.18 -8.22
N LYS A 477 14.70 -10.12 -7.96
CA LYS A 477 13.72 -10.90 -8.72
C LYS A 477 13.16 -10.16 -9.91
N ARG A 478 13.01 -8.86 -9.74
CA ARG A 478 12.37 -8.01 -10.73
C ARG A 478 12.92 -6.61 -10.64
N VAL A 479 12.97 -5.97 -11.80
CA VAL A 479 13.28 -4.56 -11.95
C VAL A 479 12.15 -3.92 -12.73
N GLU A 480 11.60 -2.82 -12.23
CA GLU A 480 10.61 -2.02 -12.93
C GLU A 480 11.02 -0.55 -12.94
N THR A 481 10.51 0.22 -13.90
CA THR A 481 10.65 1.67 -13.92
C THR A 481 9.29 2.35 -13.81
N LYS A 482 9.28 3.55 -13.22
CA LYS A 482 8.09 4.42 -13.10
C LYS A 482 8.42 5.85 -13.53
N ASP A 483 7.37 6.63 -13.75
CA ASP A 483 7.43 8.07 -14.02
C ASP A 483 8.32 8.46 -15.21
N GLY A 484 8.29 7.67 -16.29
CA GLY A 484 9.11 7.92 -17.47
C GLY A 484 10.60 7.65 -17.20
N ASP A 485 10.89 6.52 -16.57
CA ASP A 485 12.25 6.02 -16.28
C ASP A 485 13.06 6.85 -15.28
N SER A 486 12.42 7.75 -14.52
CA SER A 486 13.04 8.53 -13.45
C SER A 486 13.02 7.84 -12.08
N VAL A 487 12.29 6.73 -11.94
CA VAL A 487 12.25 5.92 -10.72
C VAL A 487 12.52 4.47 -11.09
N VAL A 488 13.44 3.85 -10.36
CA VAL A 488 13.78 2.42 -10.52
C VAL A 488 13.33 1.67 -9.28
N MET A 489 12.61 0.57 -9.48
CA MET A 489 12.08 -0.30 -8.44
C MET A 489 12.80 -1.65 -8.51
N LEU A 490 13.50 -2.03 -7.45
CA LEU A 490 14.13 -3.35 -7.31
C LEU A 490 13.34 -4.17 -6.30
N TYR A 491 12.99 -5.40 -6.67
CA TYR A 491 12.21 -6.32 -5.84
C TYR A 491 13.07 -7.48 -5.35
N PHE A 492 12.96 -7.78 -4.06
CA PHE A 492 13.68 -8.86 -3.37
C PHE A 492 12.69 -9.79 -2.71
N ASP A 493 12.84 -11.11 -2.85
CA ASP A 493 12.03 -12.11 -2.10
C ASP A 493 12.07 -11.83 -0.60
N LYS A 494 13.27 -11.51 -0.12
CA LYS A 494 13.58 -11.14 1.25
C LYS A 494 14.95 -10.48 1.32
N MET A 495 15.18 -9.71 2.37
CA MET A 495 16.50 -9.22 2.75
C MET A 495 16.86 -9.79 4.11
N THR A 496 18.10 -10.23 4.24
CA THR A 496 18.67 -10.70 5.50
C THR A 496 19.65 -9.66 6.02
N ARG A 497 20.37 -9.99 7.10
CA ARG A 497 21.44 -9.12 7.62
C ARG A 497 22.61 -8.94 6.64
N GLU A 498 22.78 -9.86 5.69
CA GLU A 498 23.80 -9.73 4.67
C GLU A 498 23.44 -8.58 3.73
N GLU A 499 24.35 -7.61 3.60
CA GLU A 499 24.12 -6.46 2.76
C GLU A 499 24.24 -6.84 1.29
N TYR A 500 23.30 -6.32 0.50
CA TYR A 500 23.31 -6.42 -0.94
C TYR A 500 23.44 -5.01 -1.54
N CYS A 501 24.31 -4.85 -2.53
CA CYS A 501 24.71 -3.56 -3.07
C CYS A 501 24.47 -3.47 -4.60
N PRO A 502 23.23 -3.28 -5.06
CA PRO A 502 22.96 -3.04 -6.48
C PRO A 502 23.53 -1.68 -6.92
N THR A 503 24.00 -1.62 -8.17
CA THR A 503 24.46 -0.39 -8.81
C THR A 503 23.49 0.03 -9.91
N VAL A 504 22.81 1.16 -9.71
CA VAL A 504 21.91 1.76 -10.68
C VAL A 504 22.68 2.76 -11.54
N LYS A 505 22.57 2.62 -12.87
CA LYS A 505 23.16 3.55 -13.84
C LYS A 505 22.08 4.41 -14.46
N ALA A 506 22.35 5.69 -14.64
CA ALA A 506 21.44 6.65 -15.26
C ALA A 506 22.20 7.66 -16.11
N TYR A 507 21.54 8.22 -17.11
CA TYR A 507 22.09 9.26 -17.97
C TYR A 507 21.21 10.51 -17.96
N ARG A 508 21.84 11.67 -18.17
CA ARG A 508 21.17 12.97 -18.20
C ARG A 508 20.45 13.16 -19.53
N THR A 509 19.12 13.15 -19.51
CA THR A 509 18.27 13.46 -20.68
C THR A 509 17.91 14.93 -20.76
N HIS A 510 17.85 15.62 -19.63
CA HIS A 510 17.49 17.04 -19.57
C HIS A 510 18.47 17.81 -18.70
N LYS A 511 18.89 19.00 -19.16
CA LYS A 511 19.76 19.88 -18.40
C LYS A 511 18.95 20.56 -17.29
N VAL A 512 19.16 20.18 -16.03
CA VAL A 512 18.55 20.81 -14.85
C VAL A 512 19.61 21.31 -13.88
N ALA A 513 19.59 22.60 -13.54
CA ALA A 513 20.50 23.21 -12.56
C ALA A 513 19.86 23.23 -11.18
N LYS A 514 20.70 23.38 -10.14
CA LYS A 514 20.25 23.47 -8.73
C LYS A 514 19.37 22.28 -8.32
N GLN A 515 19.75 21.09 -8.80
CA GLN A 515 19.08 19.83 -8.44
C GLN A 515 19.05 19.69 -6.92
N LYS A 516 17.94 19.15 -6.42
CA LYS A 516 17.77 18.85 -5.00
C LYS A 516 18.17 17.40 -4.73
N PRO A 517 18.56 17.08 -3.48
CA PRO A 517 18.77 15.70 -3.07
C PRO A 517 17.51 14.87 -3.34
N VAL A 518 17.70 13.62 -3.75
CA VAL A 518 16.60 12.68 -4.04
C VAL A 518 16.71 11.45 -3.16
N PRO A 519 15.58 10.81 -2.79
CA PRO A 519 15.60 9.70 -1.87
C PRO A 519 15.88 8.35 -2.57
N VAL A 520 16.57 7.48 -1.84
CA VAL A 520 16.42 6.03 -1.95
C VAL A 520 15.61 5.55 -0.74
N THR A 521 14.63 4.69 -0.97
CA THR A 521 13.80 4.10 0.08
C THR A 521 13.81 2.59 -0.03
N VAL A 522 14.04 1.90 1.08
CA VAL A 522 13.88 0.45 1.19
C VAL A 522 12.78 0.17 2.20
N TYR A 523 11.85 -0.73 1.89
CA TYR A 523 10.76 -1.08 2.80
C TYR A 523 10.31 -2.53 2.62
N ASP A 524 9.82 -3.12 3.72
CA ASP A 524 9.08 -4.37 3.69
C ASP A 524 7.69 -4.08 3.11
N TYR A 525 7.27 -4.88 2.14
CA TYR A 525 6.07 -4.61 1.37
C TYR A 525 4.77 -4.86 2.14
N TYR A 526 4.74 -5.80 3.10
CA TYR A 526 3.56 -6.09 3.94
C TYR A 526 3.53 -5.27 5.22
N ASP A 527 4.71 -4.96 5.73
CA ASP A 527 4.87 -4.24 6.98
C ASP A 527 5.67 -2.97 6.75
N GLN A 528 4.99 -1.93 6.26
CA GLN A 528 5.61 -0.63 5.98
C GLN A 528 6.16 0.07 7.23
N SER A 529 5.90 -0.45 8.44
CA SER A 529 6.59 -0.01 9.65
C SER A 529 8.09 -0.32 9.61
N ARG A 530 8.49 -1.28 8.77
CA ARG A 530 9.86 -1.66 8.50
C ARG A 530 10.32 -0.98 7.23
N ARG A 531 11.06 0.11 7.39
CA ARG A 531 11.64 0.83 6.27
C ARG A 531 12.91 1.57 6.62
N ALA A 532 13.63 2.00 5.60
CA ALA A 532 14.69 2.98 5.67
C ALA A 532 14.57 3.91 4.47
N ARG A 533 14.98 5.16 4.66
CA ARG A 533 15.08 6.15 3.58
C ARG A 533 16.38 6.89 3.78
N MET A 534 17.04 7.28 2.70
CA MET A 534 18.25 8.12 2.69
C MET A 534 18.20 9.02 1.47
N PHE A 535 18.68 10.25 1.60
CA PHE A 535 18.84 11.15 0.46
C PHE A 535 20.28 11.11 -0.04
N TYR A 536 20.45 11.14 -1.36
CA TYR A 536 21.75 11.32 -2.00
C TYR A 536 21.69 12.51 -2.96
N GLU A 537 22.87 13.07 -3.25
CA GLU A 537 23.03 14.20 -4.17
C GLU A 537 23.85 13.75 -5.38
N PRO A 538 23.40 14.05 -6.61
CA PRO A 538 24.26 13.87 -7.79
C PRO A 538 25.37 14.92 -7.81
N GLN A 539 26.27 14.81 -8.79
CA GLN A 539 27.14 15.94 -9.11
C GLN A 539 26.30 17.14 -9.54
N VAL A 540 26.36 18.23 -8.77
CA VAL A 540 25.51 19.40 -8.96
C VAL A 540 25.86 20.10 -10.28
N ALA A 541 24.90 20.14 -11.20
CA ALA A 541 24.98 21.01 -12.38
C ALA A 541 24.74 22.48 -11.98
N THR A 542 25.67 23.35 -12.36
CA THR A 542 25.57 24.80 -12.16
C THR A 542 24.73 25.42 -13.27
N LEU A 543 24.22 26.64 -13.06
CA LEU A 543 23.52 27.39 -14.11
C LEU A 543 24.42 27.61 -15.34
N CYS A 544 25.73 27.74 -15.12
CA CYS A 544 26.73 27.92 -16.16
C CYS A 544 27.01 26.65 -16.98
N ASP A 545 26.65 25.48 -16.46
CA ASP A 545 26.74 24.23 -17.21
C ASP A 545 25.55 24.04 -18.18
N ILE A 546 24.55 24.93 -18.13
CA ILE A 546 23.26 24.74 -18.78
C ILE A 546 22.84 25.91 -19.65
N CYS A 547 23.10 27.14 -19.24
CA CYS A 547 22.76 28.33 -20.02
C CYS A 547 23.46 28.30 -21.39
N GLU A 548 22.86 28.96 -22.37
CA GLU A 548 23.41 29.11 -23.72
C GLU A 548 23.24 30.56 -24.17
N GLY A 549 24.24 31.11 -24.87
CA GLY A 549 24.18 32.48 -25.41
C GLY A 549 24.03 33.59 -24.35
N GLU A 550 23.16 34.57 -24.65
CA GLU A 550 22.95 35.76 -23.83
C GLU A 550 22.43 35.46 -22.40
N ASP A 551 21.82 34.29 -22.19
CA ASP A 551 21.35 33.85 -20.87
C ASP A 551 22.52 33.52 -19.92
N CYS A 552 23.69 33.11 -20.45
CA CYS A 552 24.89 32.91 -19.66
C CYS A 552 25.58 34.22 -19.28
N GLU A 553 25.57 35.23 -20.16
CA GLU A 553 26.28 36.49 -19.95
C GLU A 553 25.77 37.23 -18.71
N LYS A 554 24.49 37.03 -18.34
CA LYS A 554 23.88 37.64 -17.14
C LYS A 554 24.12 36.84 -15.85
N VAL A 555 24.42 35.55 -15.94
CA VAL A 555 24.43 34.62 -14.79
C VAL A 555 25.85 34.15 -14.43
N CYS A 556 26.73 34.05 -15.42
CA CYS A 556 28.06 33.43 -15.29
C CYS A 556 29.23 34.41 -15.35
N SER A 557 28.94 35.68 -15.62
CA SER A 557 29.91 36.78 -15.63
C SER A 557 30.33 37.16 -14.21
N GLY A 558 31.17 36.32 -13.61
CA GLY A 558 31.65 36.52 -12.25
C GLY A 558 32.66 35.47 -11.80
N LYS A 559 33.65 35.17 -12.65
CA LYS A 559 35.00 34.64 -12.32
C LYS A 559 35.71 34.22 -13.62
N ALA A 560 36.22 35.17 -14.38
CA ALA A 560 37.29 34.92 -15.35
C ALA A 560 38.58 35.50 -14.76
N GLY A 561 39.61 34.65 -14.68
CA GLY A 561 40.88 34.95 -14.03
C GLY A 561 41.62 36.14 -14.66
N SER A 562 42.24 36.94 -13.81
CA SER A 562 43.22 37.95 -14.22
C SER A 562 44.53 37.27 -14.61
N HIS A 563 44.76 37.14 -15.91
CA HIS A 563 46.11 37.06 -16.48
C HIS A 563 46.34 38.27 -17.40
N ALA A 564 47.60 38.74 -17.41
CA ALA A 564 48.19 39.92 -18.06
C ALA A 564 48.17 41.19 -17.18
N GLY A 565 49.28 41.86 -16.90
CA GLY A 565 50.67 41.73 -17.32
C GLY A 565 51.52 42.77 -16.56
N ASP A 566 52.84 42.63 -16.66
CA ASP A 566 53.86 43.45 -16.00
C ASP A 566 53.66 44.96 -16.13
N SER A 567 53.88 45.68 -15.01
CA SER A 567 54.50 47.01 -15.00
C SER A 567 55.00 47.36 -13.59
N GLU A 568 56.31 47.59 -13.47
CA GLU A 568 57.03 48.11 -12.30
C GLU A 568 56.54 49.50 -11.87
N GLY A 569 56.62 49.82 -10.57
CA GLY A 569 56.49 51.20 -10.08
C GLY A 569 56.13 51.38 -8.61
N GLN A 570 57.17 51.49 -7.77
CA GLN A 570 57.27 51.96 -6.37
C GLN A 570 56.12 52.75 -5.71
N GLY A 571 55.95 52.52 -4.39
CA GLY A 571 55.47 53.53 -3.43
C GLY A 571 54.60 52.96 -2.30
N GLY A 572 55.16 52.81 -1.10
CA GLY A 572 54.49 52.18 0.04
C GLY A 572 53.47 53.05 0.78
N SER A 573 52.63 52.42 1.60
CA SER A 573 52.39 52.77 3.01
C SER A 573 51.48 51.74 3.67
N ALA A 574 51.75 51.50 4.95
CA ALA A 574 51.12 50.51 5.78
C ALA A 574 49.70 50.92 6.22
N SER A 575 48.80 49.95 6.33
CA SER A 575 47.75 49.98 7.36
C SER A 575 47.26 48.57 7.66
N SER A 576 47.45 48.22 8.93
CA SER A 576 47.00 47.02 9.63
C SER A 576 45.47 46.95 9.73
N LEU A 577 44.88 45.77 9.50
CA LEU A 577 43.58 45.42 10.06
C LEU A 577 43.57 43.95 10.48
N SER A 578 43.19 43.78 11.75
CA SER A 578 43.31 42.63 12.62
C SER A 578 42.36 41.48 12.29
N VAL A 579 42.90 40.27 12.34
CA VAL A 579 42.18 38.99 12.30
C VAL A 579 41.64 38.69 13.70
N THR A 580 40.32 38.52 13.84
CA THR A 580 39.71 37.89 15.02
C THR A 580 39.26 36.47 14.68
N PHE A 581 40.09 35.49 15.06
CA PHE A 581 39.72 34.08 15.17
C PHE A 581 38.77 33.91 16.35
N SER A 582 37.59 33.33 16.12
CA SER A 582 36.77 32.75 17.20
C SER A 582 36.68 31.25 16.98
N ALA A 583 37.51 30.52 17.73
CA ALA A 583 37.46 29.07 17.86
C ALA A 583 36.39 28.72 18.91
N VAL A 584 35.42 27.89 18.54
CA VAL A 584 34.54 27.20 19.50
C VAL A 584 34.97 25.74 19.54
N MET A 585 35.47 25.32 20.70
CA MET A 585 35.84 23.94 21.00
C MET A 585 34.63 23.00 20.94
N VAL A 586 34.81 21.87 20.28
CA VAL A 586 33.99 20.66 20.47
C VAL A 586 34.63 19.83 21.58
N ALA A 587 33.92 19.68 22.70
CA ALA A 587 34.26 18.70 23.74
C ALA A 587 33.48 17.41 23.50
N LEU A 588 34.19 16.28 23.56
CA LEU A 588 33.75 14.94 23.18
C LEU A 588 34.02 14.02 24.39
N ILE A 589 33.09 13.08 24.65
CA ILE A 589 33.24 11.82 25.44
C ILE A 589 33.26 12.06 26.98
N THR A 590 32.47 11.42 27.85
CA THR A 590 32.15 9.99 28.09
C THR A 590 30.93 9.85 29.02
N LEU A 591 30.05 8.87 28.83
CA LEU A 591 29.40 8.20 29.96
C LEU A 591 29.15 6.71 29.67
N ARG A 592 29.75 5.89 30.52
CA ARG A 592 29.69 4.43 30.59
C ARG A 592 28.40 3.98 31.29
N TYR A 593 27.87 2.85 30.82
CA TYR A 593 27.19 1.76 31.54
C TYR A 593 26.80 1.99 33.01
N LEU A 594 25.50 1.88 33.28
CA LEU A 594 24.90 0.88 34.19
C LEU A 594 23.50 0.53 33.71
#